data_AF-D8RNI9-F1
#
_entry.id   AF-D8RNI9-F1
#
_cell.length_a   1.000
_cell.length_b   1.000
_cell.length_c   1.000
_cell.angle_alpha   90.00
_cell.angle_beta   90.00
_cell.angle_gamma   90.00
#
_symmetry.space_group_name_H-M   'P 1'
#
loop_
_entity.id
_entity.type
_entity.pdbx_description
1 polymer ?
#
loop_
_entity_poly.entity_id
_entity_poly.type
_entity_poly.pdbx_seq_one_letter_code
_entity_poly.pdbx_strand_id
1 'polypeptide(L)' 'LWVAAGNETEKLASGSLKPFLSHLKAAQEQIALGQTSITLQVPSNAQTLWFTKGTIERFVRFVTTPDVLER' A
#
# COMPACT_ATOMS: atom_id res chain seq x y z
N LEU A 1 5.19 -4.71 -0.04
CA LEU A 1 4.60 -3.37 -0.19
C LEU A 1 5.64 -2.35 0.19
N TRP A 2 5.84 -1.37 -0.68
CA TRP A 2 6.74 -0.25 -0.49
C TRP A 2 5.93 1.04 -0.42
N VAL A 3 6.44 2.03 0.29
CA VAL A 3 5.94 3.41 0.26
C VAL A 3 7.05 4.31 -0.26
N ALA A 4 6.71 5.25 -1.13
CA ALA A 4 7.66 6.21 -1.68
C ALA A 4 7.16 7.65 -1.48
N ALA A 5 8.06 8.52 -1.04
CA ALA A 5 7.83 9.95 -0.88
C ALA A 5 9.05 10.71 -1.41
N GLY A 6 8.88 11.42 -2.53
CA GLY A 6 10.00 12.04 -3.24
C GLY A 6 11.01 10.98 -3.67
N ASN A 7 12.25 11.10 -3.20
CA ASN A 7 13.35 10.18 -3.52
C ASN A 7 13.54 9.08 -2.46
N GLU A 8 12.74 9.09 -1.39
CA GLU A 8 12.82 8.10 -0.33
C GLU A 8 11.83 6.97 -0.58
N THR A 9 12.26 5.74 -0.32
CA THR A 9 11.43 4.55 -0.43
C THR A 9 11.68 3.64 0.76
N GLU A 10 10.61 3.18 1.40
CA GLU A 10 10.65 2.32 2.58
C GLU A 10 9.81 1.06 2.37
N LYS A 11 10.30 -0.09 2.86
CA LYS A 11 9.56 -1.34 2.87
C LYS A 11 8.63 -1.38 4.08
N LEU A 12 7.31 -1.36 3.85
CA LEU A 12 6.33 -1.39 4.94
C LEU A 12 5.83 -2.80 5.27
N ALA A 13 5.78 -3.69 4.28
CA ALA A 13 5.31 -5.06 4.50
C ALA A 13 5.93 -6.04 3.50
N SER A 14 6.07 -7.28 3.94
CA SER A 14 6.41 -8.44 3.12
C SER A 14 5.38 -9.56 3.32
N GLY A 15 5.34 -10.50 2.38
CA GLY A 15 4.41 -11.63 2.43
C GLY A 15 3.44 -11.62 1.25
N SER A 16 2.32 -12.32 1.42
CA SER A 16 1.32 -12.47 0.37
C SER A 16 0.74 -11.13 -0.06
N LEU A 17 0.76 -10.86 -1.37
CA LEU A 17 0.08 -9.69 -1.94
C LEU A 17 -1.42 -9.94 -2.14
N LYS A 18 -1.90 -11.19 -2.02
CA LYS A 18 -3.31 -11.55 -2.24
C LYS A 18 -4.30 -10.63 -1.52
N PRO A 19 -4.12 -10.27 -0.22
CA PRO A 19 -5.07 -9.39 0.46
C PRO A 19 -5.19 -8.02 -0.24
N PHE A 20 -4.09 -7.47 -0.74
CA PHE A 20 -4.11 -6.22 -1.50
C PHE A 20 -4.76 -6.38 -2.87
N LEU A 21 -4.46 -7.47 -3.58
CA LEU A 21 -5.03 -7.74 -4.90
C LEU A 21 -6.55 -7.92 -4.84
N SER A 22 -7.09 -8.45 -3.74
CA SER A 22 -8.55 -8.57 -3.56
C SER A 22 -9.27 -7.23 -3.48
N HIS A 23 -8.57 -6.14 -3.10
CA HIS A 23 -9.19 -4.84 -2.83
C HIS A 23 -8.69 -3.70 -3.73
N LEU A 24 -7.52 -3.84 -4.35
CA LEU A 24 -6.88 -2.79 -5.14
C LEU A 24 -6.72 -3.23 -6.61
N LYS A 25 -7.61 -2.73 -7.48
CA LYS A 25 -7.53 -2.97 -8.93
C LYS A 25 -6.18 -2.53 -9.52
N ALA A 26 -5.69 -1.35 -9.12
CA ALA A 26 -4.39 -0.85 -9.57
C ALA A 26 -3.23 -1.81 -9.22
N ALA A 27 -3.32 -2.51 -8.07
CA ALA A 27 -2.32 -3.51 -7.72
C ALA A 27 -2.42 -4.76 -8.61
N GLN A 28 -3.64 -5.20 -8.97
CA GLN A 28 -3.84 -6.29 -9.92
C GLN A 28 -3.20 -5.97 -11.28
N GLU A 29 -3.40 -4.75 -11.77
CA GLU A 29 -2.84 -4.29 -13.03
C GLU A 29 -1.31 -4.29 -13.00
N GLN A 30 -0.68 -3.80 -11.92
CA GLN A 30 0.77 -3.83 -11.75
C GLN A 30 1.34 -5.26 -11.73
N ILE A 31 0.69 -6.19 -11.02
CA ILE A 31 1.11 -7.60 -11.00
C ILE A 31 0.91 -8.27 -12.37
N ALA A 32 -0.16 -7.93 -13.10
CA ALA A 32 -0.38 -8.43 -14.46
C ALA A 32 0.72 -7.98 -15.43
N LEU A 33 1.38 -6.85 -15.16
CA LEU A 33 2.56 -6.36 -15.89
C LEU A 33 3.88 -7.04 -15.44
N GLY A 34 3.82 -8.05 -14.57
CA GLY A 34 4.99 -8.81 -14.10
C GLY A 34 5.72 -8.17 -12.91
N GLN A 35 5.18 -7.09 -12.32
CA GLN A 35 5.71 -6.58 -11.07
C GLN A 35 5.55 -7.61 -9.95
N THR A 36 6.52 -7.68 -9.04
CA THR A 36 6.48 -8.60 -7.87
C THR A 36 6.24 -7.88 -6.56
N SER A 37 6.05 -6.56 -6.62
CA SER A 37 5.80 -5.71 -5.47
C SER A 37 4.85 -4.58 -5.85
N ILE A 38 4.19 -4.02 -4.84
CA ILE A 38 3.33 -2.85 -4.97
C ILE A 38 4.06 -1.69 -4.29
N THR A 39 4.12 -0.55 -4.97
CA THR A 39 4.67 0.70 -4.43
C THR A 39 3.54 1.73 -4.33
N LEU A 40 3.30 2.23 -3.12
CA LEU A 40 2.37 3.33 -2.88
C LEU A 40 3.16 4.63 -2.91
N GLN A 41 2.86 5.51 -3.86
CA GLN A 41 3.57 6.76 -4.04
C GLN A 41 2.60 7.94 -3.96
N VAL A 42 3.02 8.99 -3.26
CA VAL A 42 2.31 10.26 -3.25
C VAL A 42 2.55 11.02 -4.55
N PRO A 43 1.51 11.51 -5.24
CA PRO A 43 1.69 12.41 -6.37
C PRO A 43 2.40 13.68 -5.92
N SER A 44 3.43 14.10 -6.65
CA SER A 44 4.27 15.26 -6.31
C SER A 44 3.52 16.59 -6.23
N ASN A 45 2.32 16.67 -6.78
CA ASN A 45 1.46 17.86 -6.80
C ASN A 45 0.27 17.80 -5.82
N ALA A 46 0.16 16.76 -5.00
CA ALA A 46 -1.00 16.57 -4.14
C ALA A 46 -0.74 17.03 -2.69
N GLN A 47 -1.59 17.92 -2.17
CA GLN A 47 -1.65 18.22 -0.74
C GLN A 47 -2.22 17.00 0.01
N THR A 48 -1.33 16.12 0.47
CA THR A 48 -1.70 14.83 1.06
C THR A 48 -1.32 14.76 2.53
N LEU A 49 -1.84 15.71 3.34
CA LEU A 49 -1.60 15.75 4.78
C LEU A 49 -2.06 14.46 5.51
N TRP A 50 -2.97 13.71 4.92
CA TRP A 50 -3.45 12.41 5.43
C TRP A 50 -2.57 11.22 5.03
N PHE A 51 -1.72 11.37 4.00
CA PHE A 51 -0.80 10.32 3.55
C PHE A 51 0.47 10.36 4.37
N THR A 52 0.35 9.90 5.61
CA THR A 52 1.47 9.72 6.52
C THR A 52 1.85 8.25 6.60
N LYS A 53 3.08 7.95 7.05
CA LYS A 53 3.52 6.58 7.33
C LYS A 53 2.51 5.82 8.20
N GLY A 54 2.05 6.44 9.29
CA GLY A 54 1.08 5.82 10.21
C GLY A 54 -0.26 5.51 9.55
N THR A 55 -0.72 6.32 8.59
CA THR A 55 -1.92 6.01 7.80
C THR A 55 -1.72 4.76 6.96
N ILE A 56 -0.56 4.64 6.30
CA ILE A 56 -0.27 3.49 5.44
C ILE A 56 -0.05 2.21 6.26
N GLU A 57 0.60 2.29 7.42
CA GLU A 57 0.74 1.16 8.34
C GLU A 57 -0.62 0.64 8.81
N ARG A 58 -1.56 1.53 9.15
CA ARG A 58 -2.93 1.15 9.50
C ARG A 58 -3.67 0.52 8.31
N PHE A 59 -3.52 1.09 7.12
CA PHE A 59 -4.09 0.52 5.90
C PHE A 59 -3.57 -0.89 5.63
N VAL A 60 -2.25 -1.09 5.74
CA VAL A 60 -1.61 -2.41 5.59
C VAL A 60 -2.21 -3.39 6.58
N ARG A 61 -2.24 -3.03 7.87
CA ARG A 61 -2.81 -3.87 8.92
C ARG A 61 -4.27 -4.20 8.64
N PHE A 62 -5.06 -3.24 8.19
CA PHE A 62 -6.46 -3.46 7.87
C PHE A 62 -6.63 -4.46 6.71
N VAL A 63 -5.91 -4.26 5.61
CA VAL A 63 -6.02 -5.12 4.43
C VAL A 63 -5.52 -6.54 4.72
N THR A 64 -4.49 -6.70 5.54
CA THR A 64 -3.95 -8.04 5.87
C THR A 64 -4.71 -8.75 6.99
N THR A 65 -5.36 -7.99 7.87
CA THR A 65 -6.09 -8.50 9.03
C THR A 65 -7.35 -7.65 9.25
N PRO A 66 -8.40 -7.86 8.42
CA PRO A 66 -9.61 -7.03 8.44
C PRO A 66 -10.43 -7.19 9.72
N ASP A 67 -10.33 -8.35 10.39
CA ASP A 67 -11.02 -8.66 11.66
C ASP A 67 -10.64 -7.69 12.80
N VAL A 68 -9.55 -6.93 12.64
CA VAL A 68 -9.07 -5.97 13.66
C VAL A 68 -9.93 -4.68 13.71
N LEU A 69 -10.86 -4.48 12.76
CA LEU A 69 -11.81 -3.35 12.79
C LEU A 69 -13.15 -3.66 13.45
N GLU A 70 -13.38 -4.86 13.98
CA GLU A 70 -14.63 -5.16 14.69
C GLU A 70 -14.77 -4.31 15.97
N ARG A 71 -15.81 -3.47 16.01
CA ARG A 71 -16.40 -2.85 17.21
C ARG A 71 -17.91 -2.88 17.10
#